data_AF-A0A818D6Q8-F1
#
_entry.id   AF-A0A818D6Q8-F1
#
_cell.length_a   1.000
_cell.length_b   1.000
_cell.length_c   1.000
_cell.angle_alpha   90.00
_cell.angle_beta   90.00
_cell.angle_gamma   90.00
#
_symmetry.space_group_name_H-M   'P 1'
#
loop_
_entity.id
_entity.type
_entity.pdbx_description
1 polymer ?
#
loop_
_entity_poly.entity_id
_entity_poly.type
_entity_poly.pdbx_seq_one_letter_code
_entity_poly.pdbx_strand_id
1 'polypeptide(L)'
;MINESCRLTHSSSNKSDDGKNLTPTLQLLNVEKYRVQLNIAGFNPETITTKVEGRKVIVEAKQEDRQPNGDYTIRELRKTYELPEHVDTKRLASYVTPNNMLVIKVPIYNPETERRVAQVKNDNQSLTQFGQYRDPLFDYVGFLVGSDFQSRIVDKDAAQSYYVTISGNDGNLGTTQSNAWRTIQKAASKATPGSTVYIGPGTYYETVTILVQGNATSGPITFTSLNPNIRPIISGARATVASSDGTLNLIYMQNKSYLRFVNLELTNLTKTECSGIRIVCFFLYIEELRNLLIHHIRGGGETGGAMAITVYNKDQTKSRSGLIIDNCTLHDCQPAWSEALTLNGNVEQFQITNNRVYNMNNIGIDFIDAAQSYYVTISGNDGNLGTTQSNAWRSIQKAASQAIPGSTVYIGPGTYYETVTILVQGDATSGPITFTSLDPNIRPIISGALATVASSDGTLNLIYMENKSYLRFVNLELTNLTNTECSGIRIIGGGTQIELRNLLIHHIRGGGQTGGAMAITVYNKDQTKSRSGLIIDSCTLHDCQPAWSEALTLNGNVEQFQITNNRVYNMNNIGIDFIGMY
;
A
#
# COMPACT_ATOMS: atom_id res chain seq x y z
N MET A 1 -29.84 -35.72 -6.59
CA MET A 1 -28.43 -36.02 -6.25
C MET A 1 -27.59 -34.80 -6.57
N ILE A 2 -27.21 -34.02 -5.56
CA ILE A 2 -26.32 -32.87 -5.70
C ILE A 2 -25.05 -33.24 -4.95
N ASN A 3 -23.94 -33.30 -5.67
CA ASN A 3 -22.59 -33.46 -5.12
C ASN A 3 -22.19 -32.13 -4.44
N GLU A 4 -22.12 -32.10 -3.11
CA GLU A 4 -21.51 -30.99 -2.36
C GLU A 4 -19.98 -31.18 -2.37
N SER A 5 -19.24 -30.23 -2.94
CA SER A 5 -17.78 -30.19 -2.89
C SER A 5 -17.32 -29.44 -1.64
N CYS A 6 -16.72 -30.17 -0.71
CA CYS A 6 -15.93 -29.60 0.39
C CYS A 6 -14.63 -29.01 -0.19
N ARG A 7 -14.36 -27.73 0.02
CA ARG A 7 -13.05 -27.12 -0.32
C ARG A 7 -12.32 -26.74 0.95
N LEU A 8 -11.31 -27.53 1.29
CA LEU A 8 -10.17 -27.08 2.09
C LEU A 8 -9.34 -26.14 1.21
N THR A 9 -9.24 -24.86 1.55
CA THR A 9 -8.21 -24.00 0.97
C THR A 9 -6.93 -24.20 1.77
N HIS A 10 -6.06 -25.06 1.25
CA HIS A 10 -4.69 -25.23 1.71
C HIS A 10 -3.83 -24.15 1.05
N SER A 11 -3.15 -23.31 1.83
CA SER A 11 -2.00 -22.55 1.33
C SER A 11 -0.87 -22.60 2.36
N SER A 12 -0.25 -23.76 2.51
CA SER A 12 1.19 -23.88 2.61
C SER A 12 1.59 -25.36 2.56
N SER A 13 2.70 -25.67 1.90
CA SER A 13 3.49 -26.83 2.30
C SER A 13 4.95 -26.50 2.12
N ASN A 14 5.59 -26.45 3.29
CA ASN A 14 6.96 -26.08 3.59
C ASN A 14 8.00 -26.98 2.93
N LYS A 15 9.19 -26.40 2.71
CA LYS A 15 10.45 -27.14 2.65
C LYS A 15 10.72 -27.82 4.00
N SER A 16 11.36 -28.98 3.94
CA SER A 16 12.10 -29.55 5.07
C SER A 16 13.33 -28.68 5.36
N ASP A 17 13.40 -28.18 6.58
CA ASP A 17 14.51 -27.42 7.18
C ASP A 17 15.66 -28.35 7.57
N ASP A 18 16.89 -27.84 7.47
CA ASP A 18 17.95 -28.17 8.41
C ASP A 18 18.92 -26.99 8.53
N GLY A 19 19.15 -26.53 9.77
CA GLY A 19 20.32 -25.72 10.12
C GLY A 19 20.07 -24.26 10.51
N LYS A 20 19.82 -24.04 11.80
CA LYS A 20 19.66 -22.76 12.53
C LYS A 20 20.66 -21.66 12.13
N ASN A 21 20.16 -20.42 12.01
CA ASN A 21 20.69 -19.25 12.72
C ASN A 21 19.68 -18.09 12.76
N LEU A 22 19.72 -17.35 13.88
CA LEU A 22 18.72 -16.41 14.37
C LEU A 22 18.92 -14.98 13.83
N THR A 23 17.88 -14.38 13.25
CA THR A 23 17.55 -12.93 13.31
C THR A 23 16.07 -12.71 12.89
N PRO A 24 15.38 -11.65 13.38
CA PRO A 24 13.93 -11.59 13.42
C PRO A 24 13.33 -11.10 12.09
N THR A 25 12.85 -12.03 11.28
CA THR A 25 11.96 -11.74 10.14
C THR A 25 10.56 -11.44 10.69
N LEU A 26 9.99 -10.30 10.36
CA LEU A 26 8.58 -9.98 10.63
C LEU A 26 7.72 -10.72 9.59
N GLN A 27 7.61 -12.04 9.75
CA GLN A 27 6.66 -12.88 9.03
C GLN A 27 5.25 -12.41 9.41
N LEU A 28 4.44 -12.01 8.43
CA LEU A 28 2.99 -11.88 8.63
C LEU A 28 2.48 -13.22 9.19
N LEU A 29 2.02 -13.20 10.44
CA LEU A 29 1.36 -14.34 11.06
C LEU A 29 -0.01 -14.49 10.40
N ASN A 30 -0.08 -15.30 9.35
CA ASN A 30 -1.35 -15.78 8.82
C ASN A 30 -2.07 -16.52 9.94
N VAL A 31 -3.07 -15.88 10.55
CA VAL A 31 -3.99 -16.56 11.47
C VAL A 31 -4.85 -17.46 10.61
N GLU A 32 -4.54 -18.76 10.59
CA GLU A 32 -5.36 -19.73 9.90
C GLU A 32 -6.80 -19.66 10.43
N LYS A 33 -7.78 -19.66 9.52
CA LYS A 33 -9.20 -19.58 9.85
C LYS A 33 -9.93 -20.75 9.21
N TYR A 34 -10.68 -21.49 10.02
CA TYR A 34 -11.63 -22.47 9.52
C TYR A 34 -12.91 -21.76 9.09
N ARG A 35 -13.40 -22.05 7.88
CA ARG A 35 -14.59 -21.40 7.29
C ARG A 35 -15.58 -22.42 6.76
N VAL A 36 -16.85 -22.23 7.12
CA VAL A 36 -17.98 -23.00 6.61
C VAL A 36 -18.98 -22.05 5.94
N GLN A 37 -19.57 -22.49 4.84
CA GLN A 37 -20.65 -21.77 4.16
C GLN A 37 -21.84 -22.70 3.94
N LEU A 38 -23.04 -22.21 4.24
CA LEU A 38 -24.28 -22.97 4.12
C LEU A 38 -25.37 -22.08 3.49
N ASN A 39 -26.02 -22.59 2.44
CA ASN A 39 -27.19 -21.93 1.87
C ASN A 39 -28.38 -22.13 2.82
N ILE A 40 -29.03 -21.03 3.19
CA ILE A 40 -30.14 -20.98 4.15
C ILE A 40 -31.39 -20.33 3.54
N ALA A 41 -31.51 -20.32 2.20
CA ALA A 41 -32.69 -19.82 1.53
C ALA A 41 -33.97 -20.52 2.04
N GLY A 42 -34.99 -19.74 2.39
CA GLY A 42 -36.25 -20.23 2.94
C GLY A 42 -36.34 -20.28 4.47
N PHE A 43 -35.33 -19.77 5.18
CA PHE A 43 -35.35 -19.56 6.63
C PHE A 43 -35.24 -18.08 6.98
N ASN A 44 -35.93 -17.61 8.02
CA ASN A 44 -35.69 -16.27 8.56
C ASN A 44 -34.29 -16.21 9.21
N PRO A 45 -33.37 -15.33 8.75
CA PRO A 45 -32.03 -15.20 9.31
C PRO A 45 -31.97 -14.97 10.83
N GLU A 46 -32.98 -14.30 11.41
CA GLU A 46 -33.05 -14.02 12.85
C GLU A 46 -33.31 -15.27 13.71
N THR A 47 -33.82 -16.34 13.10
CA THR A 47 -34.16 -17.60 13.79
C THR A 47 -33.05 -18.65 13.72
N ILE A 48 -31.96 -18.34 13.03
CA ILE A 48 -30.83 -19.25 12.83
C ILE A 48 -29.90 -19.15 14.04
N THR A 49 -29.65 -20.28 14.68
CA THR A 49 -28.73 -20.36 15.82
C THR A 49 -27.50 -21.16 15.45
N THR A 50 -26.35 -20.71 15.96
CA THR A 50 -25.07 -21.42 15.85
C THR A 50 -24.58 -21.71 17.25
N LYS A 51 -24.38 -22.99 17.58
CA LYS A 51 -23.93 -23.45 18.89
C LYS A 51 -22.61 -24.21 18.74
N VAL A 52 -21.75 -24.09 19.75
CA VAL A 52 -20.51 -24.86 19.85
C VAL A 52 -20.70 -25.93 20.92
N GLU A 53 -20.52 -27.19 20.53
CA GLU A 53 -20.55 -28.34 21.45
C GLU A 53 -19.27 -29.17 21.23
N GLY A 54 -18.35 -29.13 22.20
CA GLY A 54 -17.05 -29.76 22.06
C GLY A 54 -16.26 -29.21 20.86
N ARG A 55 -15.87 -30.08 19.91
CA ARG A 55 -15.23 -29.69 18.64
C ARG A 55 -16.22 -29.57 17.49
N LYS A 56 -17.50 -29.35 17.75
CA LYS A 56 -18.52 -29.23 16.70
C LYS A 56 -19.17 -27.86 16.72
N VAL A 57 -19.45 -27.34 15.53
CA VAL A 57 -20.43 -26.27 15.34
C VAL A 57 -21.71 -26.87 14.83
N ILE A 58 -22.81 -26.56 15.51
CA ILE A 58 -24.16 -27.00 15.17
C ILE A 58 -24.95 -25.77 14.75
N VAL A 59 -25.47 -25.82 13.53
CA VAL A 59 -26.38 -24.82 12.98
C VAL A 59 -27.80 -25.37 13.07
N GLU A 60 -28.70 -24.63 13.70
CA GLU A 60 -30.12 -24.98 13.83
C GLU A 60 -30.98 -23.83 13.31
N ALA A 61 -31.94 -24.12 12.45
CA ALA A 61 -32.93 -23.17 11.95
C ALA A 61 -34.30 -23.85 11.85
N LYS A 62 -35.36 -23.14 12.24
CA LYS A 62 -36.74 -23.61 12.11
C LYS A 62 -37.62 -22.46 11.62
N GLN A 63 -38.36 -22.71 10.56
CA GLN A 63 -39.31 -21.78 9.97
C GLN A 63 -40.70 -22.42 9.97
N GLU A 64 -41.70 -21.72 10.48
CA GLU A 64 -43.11 -22.13 10.44
C GLU A 64 -43.91 -21.08 9.66
N ASP A 65 -44.50 -21.49 8.55
CA ASP A 65 -45.35 -20.66 7.71
C ASP A 65 -46.81 -21.11 7.92
N ARG A 66 -47.57 -20.32 8.68
CA ARG A 66 -48.95 -20.63 9.08
C ARG A 66 -49.94 -19.82 8.24
N GLN A 67 -50.92 -20.51 7.66
CA GLN A 67 -51.94 -19.93 6.81
C GLN A 67 -53.18 -19.50 7.62
N PRO A 68 -53.97 -18.51 7.13
CA PRO A 68 -55.14 -18.01 7.84
C PRO A 68 -56.24 -19.05 8.11
N ASN A 69 -56.27 -20.14 7.34
CA ASN A 69 -57.20 -21.25 7.48
C ASN A 69 -56.80 -22.26 8.57
N GLY A 70 -55.64 -22.07 9.22
CA GLY A 70 -55.11 -22.94 10.26
C GLY A 70 -54.06 -23.96 9.77
N ASP A 71 -53.91 -24.14 8.45
CA ASP A 71 -52.87 -24.99 7.89
C ASP A 71 -51.48 -24.38 8.13
N TYR A 72 -50.44 -25.22 8.23
CA TYR A 72 -49.08 -24.73 8.41
C TYR A 72 -48.06 -25.61 7.71
N THR A 73 -46.93 -25.02 7.33
CA THR A 73 -45.74 -25.73 6.82
C THR A 73 -44.55 -25.42 7.72
N ILE A 74 -43.85 -26.46 8.19
CA ILE A 74 -42.61 -26.31 8.95
C ILE A 74 -41.44 -26.75 8.08
N ARG A 75 -40.37 -25.95 8.08
CA ARG A 75 -39.05 -26.31 7.57
C ARG A 75 -38.06 -26.27 8.72
N GLU A 76 -37.25 -27.32 8.85
CA GLU A 76 -36.22 -27.42 9.88
C GLU A 76 -34.90 -27.83 9.27
N LEU A 77 -33.82 -27.21 9.72
CA LEU A 77 -32.45 -27.45 9.29
C LEU A 77 -31.57 -27.61 10.53
N ARG A 78 -30.92 -28.76 10.64
CA ARG A 78 -29.84 -29.01 11.60
C ARG A 78 -28.62 -29.52 10.87
N LYS A 79 -27.52 -28.76 10.86
CA LYS A 79 -26.26 -29.17 10.22
C LYS A 79 -25.10 -29.03 11.18
N THR A 80 -24.26 -30.06 11.24
CA THR A 80 -23.13 -30.15 12.17
C THR A 80 -21.83 -30.18 11.40
N TYR A 81 -20.87 -29.37 11.82
CA TYR A 81 -19.54 -29.28 11.24
C TYR A 81 -18.50 -29.60 12.31
N GLU A 82 -17.61 -30.54 12.03
CA GLU A 82 -16.44 -30.77 12.86
C GLU A 82 -15.46 -29.60 12.71
N LEU A 83 -14.92 -29.15 13.84
CA LEU A 83 -13.89 -28.14 13.92
C LEU A 83 -12.50 -28.80 13.95
N PRO A 84 -11.51 -28.23 13.24
CA PRO A 84 -10.12 -28.63 13.35
C PRO A 84 -9.60 -28.58 14.79
N GLU A 85 -8.49 -29.26 15.07
CA GLU A 85 -7.80 -29.13 16.35
C GLU A 85 -7.27 -27.69 16.52
N HIS A 86 -7.21 -27.26 17.78
CA HIS A 86 -6.74 -25.93 18.18
C HIS A 86 -7.56 -24.74 17.66
N VAL A 87 -8.84 -24.87 17.34
CA VAL A 87 -9.67 -23.67 17.09
C VAL A 87 -9.94 -22.86 18.37
N ASP A 88 -9.90 -21.52 18.27
CA ASP A 88 -10.38 -20.62 19.32
C ASP A 88 -11.89 -20.38 19.16
N THR A 89 -12.68 -21.26 19.76
CA THR A 89 -14.14 -21.21 19.69
C THR A 89 -14.74 -19.98 20.37
N LYS A 90 -14.00 -19.29 21.26
CA LYS A 90 -14.46 -18.02 21.87
C LYS A 90 -14.51 -16.88 20.88
N ARG A 91 -13.79 -17.00 19.76
CA ARG A 91 -13.73 -16.02 18.68
C ARG A 91 -14.49 -16.49 17.42
N LEU A 92 -15.42 -17.44 17.57
CA LEU A 92 -16.30 -17.84 16.49
C LEU A 92 -17.19 -16.67 16.07
N ALA A 93 -17.25 -16.40 14.77
CA ALA A 93 -18.15 -15.42 14.19
C ALA A 93 -19.07 -16.10 13.16
N SER A 94 -20.37 -15.79 13.23
CA SER A 94 -21.37 -16.24 12.25
C SER A 94 -22.17 -15.07 11.73
N TYR A 95 -22.41 -15.00 10.42
CA TYR A 95 -23.25 -13.97 9.80
C TYR A 95 -23.89 -14.49 8.51
N VAL A 96 -25.02 -13.88 8.12
CA VAL A 96 -25.74 -14.17 6.88
C VAL A 96 -25.42 -13.10 5.84
N THR A 97 -25.10 -13.51 4.62
CA THR A 97 -24.85 -12.61 3.51
C THR A 97 -26.15 -12.25 2.76
N PRO A 98 -26.18 -11.17 1.96
CA PRO A 98 -27.37 -10.78 1.19
C PRO A 98 -27.88 -11.83 0.18
N ASN A 99 -27.05 -12.82 -0.18
CA ASN A 99 -27.42 -13.93 -1.05
C ASN A 99 -27.81 -15.21 -0.27
N ASN A 100 -28.32 -15.09 0.96
CA ASN A 100 -28.80 -16.19 1.81
C ASN A 100 -27.74 -17.26 2.11
N MET A 101 -26.46 -16.86 2.26
CA MET A 101 -25.41 -17.76 2.73
C MET A 101 -25.07 -17.46 4.18
N LEU A 102 -25.26 -18.43 5.06
CA LEU A 102 -24.67 -18.42 6.39
C LEU A 102 -23.17 -18.69 6.26
N VAL A 103 -22.35 -17.82 6.82
CA VAL A 103 -20.89 -17.96 6.90
C VAL A 103 -20.49 -18.08 8.36
N ILE A 104 -19.75 -19.14 8.69
CA ILE A 104 -19.19 -19.38 10.02
C ILE A 104 -17.67 -19.35 9.89
N LYS A 105 -17.00 -18.57 10.74
CA LYS A 105 -15.54 -18.41 10.78
C LYS A 105 -15.03 -18.66 12.19
N VAL A 106 -13.99 -19.47 12.33
CA VAL A 106 -13.32 -19.74 13.61
C VAL A 106 -11.80 -19.63 13.43
N PRO A 107 -11.10 -18.79 14.19
CA PRO A 107 -9.64 -18.74 14.18
C PRO A 107 -9.02 -20.04 14.71
N ILE A 108 -7.86 -20.42 14.19
CA ILE A 108 -7.03 -21.52 14.70
C ILE A 108 -5.97 -20.91 15.64
N TYR A 109 -6.01 -21.32 16.91
CA TYR A 109 -5.07 -21.00 17.98
C TYR A 109 -3.72 -21.69 17.75
N ASN A 110 -2.66 -20.91 17.59
CA ASN A 110 -1.29 -21.40 17.48
C ASN A 110 -0.46 -20.95 18.72
N PRO A 111 -0.04 -21.88 19.60
CA PRO A 111 0.72 -21.54 20.81
C PRO A 111 2.09 -20.88 20.54
N GLU A 112 2.77 -21.21 19.44
CA GLU A 112 4.05 -20.59 19.07
C GLU A 112 3.87 -19.14 18.61
N THR A 113 2.75 -18.88 17.92
CA THR A 113 2.34 -17.52 17.54
C THR A 113 2.12 -16.67 18.78
N GLU A 114 1.40 -17.18 19.78
CA GLU A 114 1.14 -16.45 21.04
C GLU A 114 2.41 -16.23 21.89
N ARG A 115 3.34 -17.20 21.93
CA ARG A 115 4.63 -17.02 22.62
C ARG A 115 5.51 -15.96 21.96
N ARG A 116 5.55 -15.93 20.62
CA ARG A 116 6.30 -14.90 19.87
C ARG A 116 5.68 -13.52 20.06
N VAL A 117 4.35 -13.41 20.09
CA VAL A 117 3.64 -12.17 20.43
C VAL A 117 3.96 -11.70 21.85
N ALA A 118 4.07 -12.61 22.82
CA ALA A 118 4.44 -12.27 24.20
C ALA A 118 5.91 -11.79 24.32
N GLN A 119 6.85 -12.40 23.58
CA GLN A 119 8.26 -11.99 23.55
C GLN A 119 8.41 -10.58 22.97
N VAL A 120 7.76 -10.30 21.84
CA VAL A 120 7.78 -8.98 21.17
C VAL A 120 7.16 -7.88 22.06
N LYS A 121 6.19 -8.21 22.91
CA LYS A 121 5.63 -7.27 23.90
C LYS A 121 6.67 -6.85 24.97
N ASN A 122 7.54 -7.76 25.39
CA ASN A 122 8.59 -7.48 26.38
C ASN A 122 9.73 -6.66 25.78
N ASP A 123 10.17 -6.99 24.57
CA ASP A 123 11.26 -6.26 23.89
C ASP A 123 10.87 -4.80 23.60
N ASN A 124 9.58 -4.52 23.38
CA ASN A 124 9.05 -3.18 23.11
C ASN A 124 8.85 -2.29 24.35
N GLN A 125 8.86 -2.83 25.57
CA GLN A 125 8.87 -1.98 26.78
C GLN A 125 10.16 -1.15 26.88
N SER A 126 11.25 -1.61 26.25
CA SER A 126 12.56 -0.94 26.23
C SER A 126 12.68 0.22 25.22
N LEU A 127 11.73 0.37 24.29
CA LEU A 127 11.72 1.41 23.23
C LEU A 127 10.88 2.65 23.59
N THR A 128 10.46 2.78 24.85
CA THR A 128 9.60 3.87 25.36
C THR A 128 10.28 5.24 25.46
N GLN A 129 11.56 5.37 25.11
CA GLN A 129 12.34 6.61 25.29
C GLN A 129 12.34 7.57 24.08
N PHE A 130 11.77 7.20 22.93
CA PHE A 130 11.70 8.07 21.75
C PHE A 130 10.27 8.17 21.19
N GLY A 131 9.59 9.30 21.44
CA GLY A 131 8.38 9.71 20.69
C GLY A 131 7.20 10.16 21.56
N GLN A 132 7.09 11.47 21.83
CA GLN A 132 5.99 12.11 22.58
C GLN A 132 4.65 12.24 21.81
N TYR A 133 4.42 11.49 20.73
CA TYR A 133 3.16 11.51 19.97
C TYR A 133 2.76 10.11 19.52
N ARG A 134 2.50 9.21 20.46
CA ARG A 134 1.81 7.95 20.15
C ARG A 134 0.31 8.18 20.24
N ASP A 135 -0.41 7.89 19.16
CA ASP A 135 -1.87 7.80 19.15
C ASP A 135 -2.31 6.59 20.00
N PRO A 136 -3.00 6.79 21.14
CA PRO A 136 -3.52 5.71 21.98
C PRO A 136 -4.57 4.80 21.32
N LEU A 137 -5.09 5.15 20.12
CA LEU A 137 -6.05 4.35 19.37
C LEU A 137 -5.44 3.54 18.22
N PHE A 138 -4.17 3.76 17.89
CA PHE A 138 -3.47 2.99 16.86
C PHE A 138 -3.00 1.65 17.46
N ASP A 139 -3.48 0.54 16.88
CA ASP A 139 -3.02 -0.80 17.26
C ASP A 139 -1.61 -1.06 16.68
N TYR A 140 -0.61 -0.45 17.33
CA TYR A 140 0.79 -0.63 17.01
C TYR A 140 1.21 -2.11 17.14
N VAL A 141 0.51 -2.86 17.99
CA VAL A 141 0.77 -4.29 18.18
C VAL A 141 0.27 -5.08 16.97
N GLY A 142 -0.95 -4.83 16.49
CA GLY A 142 -1.52 -5.42 15.28
C GLY A 142 -0.74 -5.11 14.00
N PHE A 143 -0.25 -3.87 13.87
CA PHE A 143 0.63 -3.44 12.77
C PHE A 143 1.96 -4.21 12.72
N LEU A 144 2.54 -4.53 13.88
CA LEU A 144 3.84 -5.18 13.99
C LEU A 144 3.77 -6.73 14.05
N VAL A 145 2.58 -7.31 14.20
CA VAL A 145 2.40 -8.78 14.28
C VAL A 145 1.66 -9.38 13.08
N GLY A 146 1.36 -8.59 12.04
CA GLY A 146 0.74 -9.08 10.80
C GLY A 146 -0.68 -9.65 10.95
N SER A 147 -1.33 -9.45 12.10
CA SER A 147 -2.77 -9.71 12.26
C SER A 147 -3.56 -8.66 11.48
N ASP A 148 -4.63 -9.07 10.78
CA ASP A 148 -5.59 -8.23 10.03
C ASP A 148 -5.49 -6.74 10.41
N PHE A 149 -4.69 -5.98 9.66
CA PHE A 149 -4.55 -4.55 9.84
C PHE A 149 -5.94 -3.91 9.78
N GLN A 150 -6.35 -3.31 10.90
CA GLN A 150 -7.55 -2.50 11.00
C GLN A 150 -7.13 -1.17 11.61
N SER A 151 -6.51 -0.28 10.82
CA SER A 151 -6.56 1.14 11.16
C SER A 151 -8.02 1.58 11.04
N ARG A 152 -8.80 1.34 12.09
CA ARG A 152 -10.17 1.84 12.19
C ARG A 152 -10.14 3.05 13.09
N ILE A 153 -10.88 4.09 12.71
CA ILE A 153 -11.20 5.14 13.66
C ILE A 153 -12.05 4.47 14.75
N VAL A 154 -11.51 4.41 15.98
CA VAL A 154 -12.23 3.80 17.10
C VAL A 154 -13.27 4.79 17.59
N ASP A 155 -14.52 4.32 17.63
CA ASP A 155 -15.59 5.03 18.31
C ASP A 155 -15.31 5.06 19.80
N LYS A 156 -15.13 6.29 20.31
CA LYS A 156 -15.21 6.59 21.73
C LYS A 156 -16.61 7.13 22.00
N ASP A 157 -17.08 6.98 23.24
CA ASP A 157 -18.39 7.51 23.63
C ASP A 157 -18.51 8.97 23.22
N ALA A 158 -19.55 9.28 22.44
CA ALA A 158 -19.71 10.60 21.86
C ALA A 158 -19.82 11.64 22.97
N ALA A 159 -18.85 12.55 23.05
CA ALA A 159 -18.78 13.54 24.13
C ALA A 159 -19.92 14.57 24.05
N GLN A 160 -20.47 14.80 22.86
CA GLN A 160 -21.57 15.74 22.61
C GLN A 160 -22.30 15.39 21.30
N SER A 161 -23.61 15.59 21.28
CA SER A 161 -24.41 15.56 20.04
C SER A 161 -24.75 16.97 19.58
N TYR A 162 -24.61 17.23 18.28
CA TYR A 162 -25.04 18.44 17.60
C TYR A 162 -26.07 18.11 16.53
N TYR A 163 -26.95 19.07 16.23
CA TYR A 163 -28.07 18.90 15.30
C TYR A 163 -28.08 20.03 14.28
N VAL A 164 -28.30 19.66 13.01
CA VAL A 164 -28.46 20.58 11.88
C VAL A 164 -29.78 20.27 11.20
N THR A 165 -30.66 21.25 10.97
CA THR A 165 -31.93 21.06 10.25
C THR A 165 -32.20 22.25 9.32
N ILE A 166 -32.94 22.04 8.23
CA ILE A 166 -33.29 23.12 7.29
C ILE A 166 -34.11 24.26 7.92
N SER A 167 -34.82 23.98 9.02
CA SER A 167 -35.59 24.96 9.79
C SER A 167 -34.84 25.53 10.99
N GLY A 168 -33.57 25.13 11.19
CA GLY A 168 -32.74 25.58 12.30
C GLY A 168 -32.31 27.04 12.20
N ASN A 169 -31.51 27.49 13.17
CA ASN A 169 -30.93 28.84 13.20
C ASN A 169 -29.46 28.76 13.63
N ASP A 170 -28.55 29.36 12.87
CA ASP A 170 -27.10 29.33 13.18
C ASP A 170 -26.72 30.20 14.40
N GLY A 171 -27.67 30.95 14.97
CA GLY A 171 -27.55 31.57 16.29
C GLY A 171 -27.78 30.60 17.46
N ASN A 172 -28.31 29.41 17.19
CA ASN A 172 -28.53 28.38 18.21
C ASN A 172 -27.23 27.72 18.68
N LEU A 173 -27.30 26.95 19.77
CA LEU A 173 -26.20 26.13 20.29
C LEU A 173 -26.05 24.79 19.55
N GLY A 174 -27.10 24.33 18.86
CA GLY A 174 -27.07 23.09 18.10
C GLY A 174 -27.17 21.83 18.97
N THR A 175 -27.35 21.93 20.29
CA THR A 175 -27.24 20.79 21.23
C THR A 175 -28.50 19.93 21.35
N THR A 176 -29.61 20.36 20.75
CA THR A 176 -30.88 19.60 20.65
C THR A 176 -31.51 19.82 19.27
N GLN A 177 -32.44 18.95 18.86
CA GLN A 177 -33.16 19.12 17.58
C GLN A 177 -33.97 20.42 17.50
N SER A 178 -34.63 20.84 18.60
CA SER A 178 -35.38 22.10 18.66
C SER A 178 -34.48 23.34 18.67
N ASN A 179 -33.20 23.17 19.01
CA ASN A 179 -32.17 24.19 18.99
C ASN A 179 -31.11 23.89 17.91
N ALA A 180 -31.51 23.25 16.81
CA ALA A 180 -30.58 22.87 15.74
C ALA A 180 -29.98 24.10 15.04
N TRP A 181 -28.75 23.95 14.56
CA TRP A 181 -28.17 24.87 13.58
C TRP A 181 -28.90 24.75 12.24
N ARG A 182 -28.83 25.81 11.43
CA ARG A 182 -29.43 25.83 10.09
C ARG A 182 -28.51 25.20 9.05
N THR A 183 -27.21 25.43 9.17
CA THR A 183 -26.22 25.08 8.14
C THR A 183 -25.27 23.98 8.58
N ILE A 184 -24.86 23.15 7.63
CA ILE A 184 -23.81 22.16 7.85
C ILE A 184 -22.47 22.89 8.06
N GLN A 185 -22.25 24.02 7.39
CA GLN A 185 -21.08 24.87 7.62
C GLN A 185 -20.94 25.33 9.07
N LYS A 186 -22.05 25.65 9.76
CA LYS A 186 -22.00 26.00 11.19
C LYS A 186 -21.45 24.85 12.02
N ALA A 187 -21.89 23.62 11.76
CA ALA A 187 -21.35 22.43 12.42
C ALA A 187 -19.88 22.18 12.08
N ALA A 188 -19.51 22.29 10.80
CA ALA A 188 -18.14 22.19 10.31
C ALA A 188 -17.18 23.24 10.89
N SER A 189 -17.71 24.27 11.56
CA SER A 189 -16.95 25.34 12.22
C SER A 189 -16.97 25.25 13.75
N LYS A 190 -17.83 24.43 14.35
CA LYS A 190 -18.10 24.44 15.81
C LYS A 190 -18.13 23.09 16.49
N ALA A 191 -18.30 21.99 15.76
CA ALA A 191 -18.27 20.65 16.35
C ALA A 191 -16.94 20.39 17.07
N THR A 192 -16.99 19.65 18.16
CA THR A 192 -15.85 19.37 19.03
C THR A 192 -15.36 17.94 18.82
N PRO A 193 -14.08 17.63 19.09
CA PRO A 193 -13.56 16.27 18.98
C PRO A 193 -14.42 15.22 19.70
N GLY A 194 -14.64 14.06 19.08
CA GLY A 194 -15.51 13.00 19.61
C GLY A 194 -17.02 13.27 19.48
N SER A 195 -17.45 14.42 18.96
CA SER A 195 -18.87 14.73 18.82
C SER A 195 -19.51 14.06 17.60
N THR A 196 -20.84 13.87 17.67
CA THR A 196 -21.65 13.47 16.52
C THR A 196 -22.55 14.62 16.08
N VAL A 197 -22.49 14.97 14.80
CA VAL A 197 -23.34 15.96 14.14
C VAL A 197 -24.42 15.19 13.37
N TYR A 198 -25.66 15.26 13.85
CA TYR A 198 -26.84 14.71 13.21
C TYR A 198 -27.48 15.74 12.27
N ILE A 199 -27.55 15.40 10.98
CA ILE A 199 -28.07 16.27 9.93
C ILE A 199 -29.47 15.78 9.53
N GLY A 200 -30.47 16.63 9.76
CA GLY A 200 -31.87 16.36 9.48
C GLY A 200 -32.17 16.20 7.98
N PRO A 201 -33.26 15.51 7.62
CA PRO A 201 -33.70 15.42 6.23
C PRO A 201 -33.86 16.79 5.57
N GLY A 202 -33.42 16.90 4.32
CA GLY A 202 -33.57 18.11 3.51
C GLY A 202 -32.44 18.29 2.51
N THR A 203 -32.58 19.32 1.67
CA THR A 203 -31.55 19.75 0.72
C THR A 203 -30.85 20.99 1.23
N TYR A 204 -29.55 20.85 1.49
CA TYR A 204 -28.63 21.89 1.92
C TYR A 204 -27.84 22.36 0.71
N TYR A 205 -28.10 23.59 0.27
CA TYR A 205 -27.38 24.21 -0.84
C TYR A 205 -26.11 24.87 -0.33
N GLU A 206 -25.08 24.06 -0.06
CA GLU A 206 -23.86 24.50 0.61
C GLU A 206 -22.60 23.94 -0.08
N THR A 207 -21.51 24.71 -0.01
CA THR A 207 -20.14 24.21 -0.15
C THR A 207 -19.51 24.27 1.23
N VAL A 208 -19.18 23.11 1.81
CA VAL A 208 -18.78 22.98 3.20
C VAL A 208 -17.27 22.87 3.32
N THR A 209 -16.65 23.85 3.99
CA THR A 209 -15.24 23.76 4.40
C THR A 209 -15.15 23.26 5.83
N ILE A 210 -14.45 22.15 6.03
CA ILE A 210 -14.25 21.56 7.35
C ILE A 210 -13.12 22.30 8.09
N LEU A 211 -13.48 23.01 9.15
CA LEU A 211 -12.54 23.77 9.98
C LEU A 211 -12.19 23.04 11.29
N VAL A 212 -13.04 22.09 11.68
CA VAL A 212 -12.88 21.24 12.87
C VAL A 212 -12.11 19.95 12.56
N GLN A 213 -11.64 19.29 13.60
CA GLN A 213 -11.01 17.96 13.51
C GLN A 213 -11.23 17.21 14.82
N GLY A 214 -11.25 15.88 14.76
CA GLY A 214 -11.21 15.05 15.96
C GLY A 214 -9.79 14.94 16.50
N ASN A 215 -9.59 14.01 17.45
CA ASN A 215 -8.25 13.67 17.93
C ASN A 215 -8.22 12.26 18.52
N ALA A 216 -7.03 11.74 18.77
CA ALA A 216 -6.82 10.43 19.37
C ALA A 216 -7.49 10.25 20.75
N THR A 217 -7.59 11.32 21.54
CA THR A 217 -8.12 11.25 22.92
C THR A 217 -9.63 11.15 22.95
N SER A 218 -10.33 11.98 22.18
CA SER A 218 -11.79 12.09 22.16
C SER A 218 -12.44 11.27 21.04
N GLY A 219 -11.67 10.86 20.03
CA GLY A 219 -12.19 10.17 18.85
C GLY A 219 -12.62 11.13 17.74
N PRO A 220 -13.29 10.59 16.69
CA PRO A 220 -13.65 11.36 15.51
C PRO A 220 -14.80 12.32 15.74
N ILE A 221 -14.87 13.33 14.88
CA ILE A 221 -16.12 14.05 14.65
C ILE A 221 -16.88 13.30 13.57
N THR A 222 -18.09 12.83 13.89
CA THR A 222 -18.95 12.09 12.96
C THR A 222 -20.05 13.00 12.43
N PHE A 223 -20.08 13.24 11.12
CA PHE A 223 -21.19 13.86 10.41
C PHE A 223 -22.07 12.77 9.83
N THR A 224 -23.33 12.70 10.27
CA THR A 224 -24.25 11.65 9.83
C THR A 224 -25.69 12.11 9.71
N SER A 225 -26.50 11.35 8.97
CA SER A 225 -27.95 11.54 8.90
C SER A 225 -28.58 11.42 10.28
N LEU A 226 -29.47 12.35 10.63
CA LEU A 226 -30.34 12.24 11.81
C LEU A 226 -31.27 11.02 11.71
N ASN A 227 -31.73 10.71 10.50
CA ASN A 227 -32.53 9.52 10.22
C ASN A 227 -31.72 8.56 9.33
N PRO A 228 -31.38 7.35 9.77
CA PRO A 228 -30.55 6.42 9.01
C PRO A 228 -31.17 5.98 7.67
N ASN A 229 -32.50 6.11 7.52
CA ASN A 229 -33.21 5.75 6.29
C ASN A 229 -33.36 6.92 5.30
N ILE A 230 -32.96 8.14 5.68
CA ILE A 230 -33.12 9.34 4.85
C ILE A 230 -31.81 10.10 4.81
N ARG A 231 -31.14 10.09 3.65
CA ARG A 231 -29.90 10.86 3.46
C ARG A 231 -30.23 12.36 3.36
N PRO A 232 -29.62 13.21 4.18
CA PRO A 232 -29.58 14.65 3.89
C PRO A 232 -28.76 14.88 2.62
N ILE A 233 -29.21 15.83 1.80
CA ILE A 233 -28.62 16.11 0.49
C ILE A 233 -27.79 17.39 0.59
N ILE A 234 -26.49 17.30 0.30
CA ILE A 234 -25.61 18.45 0.09
C ILE A 234 -25.54 18.69 -1.42
N SER A 235 -26.12 19.81 -1.88
CA SER A 235 -26.34 20.10 -3.29
C SER A 235 -25.54 21.30 -3.77
N GLY A 236 -24.78 21.09 -4.85
CA GLY A 236 -24.00 22.12 -5.54
C GLY A 236 -24.82 23.02 -6.46
N ALA A 237 -26.14 22.81 -6.57
CA ALA A 237 -26.97 23.45 -7.59
C ALA A 237 -27.02 25.00 -7.49
N ARG A 238 -26.60 25.56 -6.36
CA ARG A 238 -26.51 27.01 -6.11
C ARG A 238 -25.09 27.48 -5.78
N ALA A 239 -24.09 26.61 -5.96
CA ALA A 239 -22.73 26.92 -5.60
C ALA A 239 -22.12 27.94 -6.58
N THR A 240 -21.59 29.04 -6.04
CA THR A 240 -20.79 30.03 -6.77
C THR A 240 -19.35 29.99 -6.26
N VAL A 241 -18.38 30.35 -7.12
CA VAL A 241 -16.92 30.13 -6.96
C VAL A 241 -16.41 30.36 -5.52
N ALA A 242 -15.66 29.38 -4.96
CA ALA A 242 -15.35 29.32 -3.53
C ALA A 242 -13.88 29.02 -3.13
N SER A 243 -12.92 28.85 -4.04
CA SER A 243 -11.52 28.58 -3.66
C SER A 243 -10.51 29.44 -4.42
N SER A 244 -9.35 29.69 -3.79
CA SER A 244 -8.22 30.41 -4.39
C SER A 244 -7.56 29.66 -5.57
N ASP A 245 -7.79 28.34 -5.69
CA ASP A 245 -7.28 27.50 -6.78
C ASP A 245 -8.31 27.27 -7.91
N GLY A 246 -9.50 27.87 -7.82
CA GLY A 246 -10.56 27.76 -8.84
C GLY A 246 -11.40 26.47 -8.77
N THR A 247 -11.09 25.53 -7.88
CA THR A 247 -11.82 24.26 -7.70
C THR A 247 -13.05 24.40 -6.80
N LEU A 248 -14.21 23.97 -7.25
CA LEU A 248 -15.44 23.98 -6.44
C LEU A 248 -15.65 22.65 -5.70
N ASN A 249 -15.92 22.67 -4.40
CA ASN A 249 -16.05 21.44 -3.59
C ASN A 249 -17.35 21.43 -2.76
N LEU A 250 -18.09 20.31 -2.69
CA LEU A 250 -19.21 20.19 -1.74
C LEU A 250 -18.70 19.99 -0.31
N ILE A 251 -17.67 19.17 -0.13
CA ILE A 251 -16.93 19.05 1.12
C ILE A 251 -15.44 19.23 0.83
N TYR A 252 -14.83 20.24 1.46
CA TYR A 252 -13.41 20.50 1.38
C TYR A 252 -12.75 20.31 2.75
N MET A 253 -11.68 19.52 2.77
CA MET A 253 -10.85 19.26 3.93
C MET A 253 -9.41 19.60 3.60
N GLN A 254 -8.81 20.51 4.38
CA GLN A 254 -7.39 20.84 4.28
C GLN A 254 -6.70 20.67 5.61
N ASN A 255 -5.74 19.75 5.68
CA ASN A 255 -4.98 19.44 6.90
C ASN A 255 -5.89 19.18 8.12
N LYS A 256 -6.89 18.30 7.96
CA LYS A 256 -7.81 17.88 9.02
C LYS A 256 -7.73 16.37 9.20
N SER A 257 -8.14 15.89 10.38
CA SER A 257 -8.06 14.48 10.77
C SER A 257 -9.20 14.04 11.66
N TYR A 258 -9.36 12.72 11.84
CA TYR A 258 -10.35 12.09 12.69
C TYR A 258 -11.75 12.60 12.33
N LEU A 259 -12.06 12.52 11.06
CA LEU A 259 -13.35 12.92 10.50
C LEU A 259 -14.05 11.70 9.94
N ARG A 260 -15.34 11.59 10.21
CA ARG A 260 -16.19 10.56 9.64
C ARG A 260 -17.41 11.18 8.98
N PHE A 261 -17.68 10.79 7.74
CA PHE A 261 -18.89 11.14 7.01
C PHE A 261 -19.67 9.88 6.70
N VAL A 262 -20.90 9.79 7.23
CA VAL A 262 -21.72 8.56 7.16
C VAL A 262 -23.12 8.89 6.66
N ASN A 263 -23.59 8.16 5.66
CA ASN A 263 -24.99 8.21 5.20
C ASN A 263 -25.45 9.60 4.74
N LEU A 264 -24.67 10.23 3.86
CA LEU A 264 -24.98 11.53 3.24
C LEU A 264 -25.12 11.39 1.73
N GLU A 265 -25.91 12.25 1.11
CA GLU A 265 -25.99 12.38 -0.35
C GLU A 265 -25.31 13.67 -0.79
N LEU A 266 -24.45 13.60 -1.81
CA LEU A 266 -23.72 14.73 -2.37
C LEU A 266 -23.99 14.79 -3.87
N THR A 267 -24.52 15.92 -4.36
CA THR A 267 -25.00 15.97 -5.75
C THR A 267 -25.03 17.34 -6.41
N ASN A 268 -25.31 17.34 -7.72
CA ASN A 268 -25.61 18.49 -8.55
C ASN A 268 -24.52 19.57 -8.52
N LEU A 269 -23.26 19.16 -8.67
CA LEU A 269 -22.13 20.07 -8.75
C LEU A 269 -21.56 20.07 -10.16
N THR A 270 -21.61 21.22 -10.85
CA THR A 270 -21.06 21.37 -12.19
C THR A 270 -20.10 22.54 -12.26
N LYS A 271 -18.85 22.28 -12.65
CA LYS A 271 -17.83 23.31 -12.89
C LYS A 271 -16.74 22.76 -13.82
N THR A 272 -15.85 23.62 -14.31
CA THR A 272 -14.62 23.20 -15.02
C THR A 272 -13.82 22.23 -14.16
N GLU A 273 -13.50 22.64 -12.92
CA GLU A 273 -12.80 21.84 -11.92
C GLU A 273 -13.67 21.74 -10.66
N CYS A 274 -14.06 20.52 -10.24
CA CYS A 274 -14.84 20.35 -9.02
C CYS A 274 -14.70 18.99 -8.34
N SER A 275 -15.09 18.93 -7.06
CA SER A 275 -15.15 17.67 -6.34
C SER A 275 -16.37 17.54 -5.42
N GLY A 276 -16.92 16.33 -5.29
CA GLY A 276 -17.87 16.02 -4.23
C GLY A 276 -17.19 16.15 -2.87
N ILE A 277 -16.18 15.33 -2.63
CA ILE A 277 -15.32 15.41 -1.44
C ILE A 277 -13.87 15.58 -1.90
N ARG A 278 -13.22 16.66 -1.45
CA ARG A 278 -11.79 16.89 -1.69
C ARG A 278 -11.03 16.98 -0.39
N ILE A 279 -10.00 16.14 -0.26
CA ILE A 279 -9.09 16.10 0.88
C ILE A 279 -7.70 16.49 0.40
N VAL A 280 -7.14 17.57 0.95
CA VAL A 280 -5.78 18.05 0.65
C VAL A 280 -4.96 18.08 1.92
N CYS A 281 -3.86 17.33 1.95
CA CYS A 281 -3.05 17.17 3.16
C CYS A 281 -1.55 17.35 2.90
N PHE A 282 -0.84 17.75 3.97
CA PHE A 282 0.61 17.92 4.03
C PHE A 282 1.25 17.10 5.19
N PHE A 283 0.43 16.48 6.05
CA PHE A 283 0.84 15.67 7.21
C PHE A 283 -0.20 14.54 7.48
N LEU A 284 0.12 13.62 8.39
CA LEU A 284 -0.52 12.32 8.66
C LEU A 284 -1.97 12.39 9.21
N TYR A 285 -2.97 11.80 8.53
CA TYR A 285 -4.40 11.89 8.93
C TYR A 285 -5.25 10.64 8.59
N ILE A 286 -6.30 10.40 9.41
CA ILE A 286 -7.24 9.26 9.38
C ILE A 286 -8.67 9.77 9.10
N GLU A 287 -9.33 9.28 8.05
CA GLU A 287 -10.69 9.69 7.65
C GLU A 287 -11.52 8.48 7.21
N GLU A 288 -12.81 8.51 7.52
CA GLU A 288 -13.76 7.48 7.13
C GLU A 288 -14.93 8.06 6.34
N LEU A 289 -15.11 7.57 5.11
CA LEU A 289 -16.22 7.86 4.22
C LEU A 289 -17.08 6.58 4.11
N ARG A 290 -18.31 6.60 4.63
CA ARG A 290 -19.14 5.39 4.71
C ARG A 290 -20.56 5.61 4.22
N ASN A 291 -21.08 4.69 3.42
CA ASN A 291 -22.48 4.71 2.96
C ASN A 291 -22.87 6.05 2.30
N LEU A 292 -21.94 6.66 1.57
CA LEU A 292 -22.20 7.91 0.86
C LEU A 292 -22.82 7.63 -0.50
N LEU A 293 -23.77 8.48 -0.91
CA LEU A 293 -24.32 8.51 -2.26
C LEU A 293 -23.82 9.78 -2.95
N ILE A 294 -22.94 9.64 -3.95
CA ILE A 294 -22.36 10.78 -4.66
C ILE A 294 -22.68 10.68 -6.14
N HIS A 295 -23.34 11.68 -6.69
CA HIS A 295 -23.74 11.64 -8.10
C HIS A 295 -23.82 13.01 -8.74
N HIS A 296 -23.84 13.06 -10.08
CA HIS A 296 -23.98 14.32 -10.83
C HIS A 296 -22.91 15.36 -10.45
N ILE A 297 -21.69 14.90 -10.21
CA ILE A 297 -20.49 15.73 -10.11
C ILE A 297 -19.88 15.82 -11.51
N ARG A 298 -19.88 17.00 -12.12
CA ARG A 298 -19.65 17.17 -13.56
C ARG A 298 -18.58 18.22 -13.85
N GLY A 299 -17.52 17.75 -14.50
CA GLY A 299 -16.38 18.54 -14.96
C GLY A 299 -16.62 19.07 -16.37
N GLY A 300 -15.71 19.91 -16.88
CA GLY A 300 -15.75 20.31 -18.29
C GLY A 300 -14.52 21.08 -18.74
N GLY A 301 -14.36 21.24 -20.06
CA GLY A 301 -13.22 21.92 -20.69
C GLY A 301 -12.02 21.00 -20.96
N GLU A 302 -11.00 21.54 -21.63
CA GLU A 302 -9.78 20.80 -22.04
C GLU A 302 -8.79 20.55 -20.90
N THR A 303 -8.96 21.22 -19.76
CA THR A 303 -8.03 21.16 -18.62
C THR A 303 -8.73 20.92 -17.28
N GLY A 304 -10.05 20.68 -17.29
CA GLY A 304 -10.88 20.56 -16.10
C GLY A 304 -11.27 19.12 -15.79
N GLY A 305 -11.39 18.80 -14.51
CA GLY A 305 -11.77 17.50 -13.97
C GLY A 305 -12.91 17.59 -12.95
N ALA A 306 -13.67 16.52 -12.84
CA ALA A 306 -14.60 16.33 -11.72
C ALA A 306 -14.30 15.04 -10.97
N MET A 307 -14.29 15.12 -9.66
CA MET A 307 -14.01 13.94 -8.85
C MET A 307 -15.12 13.77 -7.82
N ALA A 308 -15.71 12.58 -7.72
CA ALA A 308 -16.68 12.34 -6.65
C ALA A 308 -15.97 12.34 -5.29
N ILE A 309 -14.82 11.67 -5.19
CA ILE A 309 -13.94 11.67 -4.02
C ILE A 309 -12.48 11.83 -4.48
N THR A 310 -11.77 12.80 -3.91
CA THR A 310 -10.33 12.97 -4.17
C THR A 310 -9.55 13.13 -2.89
N VAL A 311 -8.39 12.47 -2.85
CA VAL A 311 -7.38 12.67 -1.82
C VAL A 311 -6.07 13.05 -2.48
N TYR A 312 -5.56 14.23 -2.14
CA TYR A 312 -4.24 14.72 -2.56
C TYR A 312 -3.33 14.86 -1.35
N ASN A 313 -2.25 14.08 -1.32
CA ASN A 313 -1.12 14.34 -0.45
C ASN A 313 -0.08 15.16 -1.23
N LYS A 314 0.15 16.40 -0.80
CA LYS A 314 1.13 17.28 -1.46
C LYS A 314 2.55 17.12 -0.90
N ASP A 315 2.73 16.34 0.16
CA ASP A 315 4.04 16.04 0.75
C ASP A 315 4.39 14.55 0.50
N GLN A 316 5.09 14.29 -0.61
CA GLN A 316 5.48 12.93 -1.00
C GLN A 316 6.47 12.28 -0.02
N THR A 317 7.10 13.05 0.87
CA THR A 317 8.03 12.52 1.89
C THR A 317 7.32 11.87 3.08
N LYS A 318 6.00 12.04 3.19
CA LYS A 318 5.20 11.53 4.30
C LYS A 318 4.08 10.68 3.77
N SER A 319 4.10 9.41 4.16
CA SER A 319 3.00 8.48 3.91
C SER A 319 1.74 8.94 4.65
N ARG A 320 0.59 8.81 3.98
CA ARG A 320 -0.73 8.86 4.62
C ARG A 320 -1.21 7.45 4.88
N SER A 321 -1.81 7.21 6.03
CA SER A 321 -2.34 5.89 6.42
C SER A 321 -3.72 5.99 7.04
N GLY A 322 -4.59 5.01 6.81
CA GLY A 322 -5.86 4.87 7.54
C GLY A 322 -7.08 5.56 6.91
N LEU A 323 -7.05 5.83 5.60
CA LEU A 323 -8.24 6.22 4.86
C LEU A 323 -9.16 5.02 4.65
N ILE A 324 -10.44 5.13 5.00
CA ILE A 324 -11.46 4.13 4.66
C ILE A 324 -12.55 4.76 3.80
N ILE A 325 -12.82 4.15 2.65
CA ILE A 325 -13.98 4.44 1.80
C ILE A 325 -14.76 3.14 1.68
N ASP A 326 -15.89 3.05 2.37
CA ASP A 326 -16.64 1.80 2.48
C ASP A 326 -18.13 1.97 2.16
N ASN A 327 -18.68 1.02 1.42
CA ASN A 327 -20.11 0.96 1.09
C ASN A 327 -20.67 2.25 0.43
N CYS A 328 -19.82 3.02 -0.26
CA CYS A 328 -20.24 4.23 -0.97
C CYS A 328 -20.70 3.87 -2.38
N THR A 329 -21.64 4.65 -2.92
CA THR A 329 -22.02 4.54 -4.33
C THR A 329 -21.82 5.86 -5.07
N LEU A 330 -21.02 5.79 -6.13
CA LEU A 330 -20.64 6.90 -6.99
C LEU A 330 -21.25 6.65 -8.37
N HIS A 331 -22.11 7.55 -8.86
CA HIS A 331 -22.74 7.36 -10.17
C HIS A 331 -23.11 8.63 -10.91
N ASP A 332 -23.27 8.54 -12.23
CA ASP A 332 -23.67 9.66 -13.10
C ASP A 332 -22.77 10.90 -12.93
N CYS A 333 -21.50 10.68 -12.59
CA CYS A 333 -20.49 11.73 -12.57
C CYS A 333 -19.82 11.83 -13.94
N GLN A 334 -19.31 13.02 -14.25
CA GLN A 334 -18.58 13.28 -15.48
C GLN A 334 -17.16 13.75 -15.14
N PRO A 335 -16.24 12.83 -14.77
CA PRO A 335 -14.90 13.21 -14.37
C PRO A 335 -14.06 13.98 -15.40
N ALA A 336 -14.46 13.97 -16.68
CA ALA A 336 -13.71 14.62 -17.75
C ALA A 336 -12.26 14.11 -17.79
N TRP A 337 -11.25 14.97 -17.62
CA TRP A 337 -9.83 14.55 -17.64
C TRP A 337 -9.32 13.96 -16.32
N SER A 338 -10.19 13.82 -15.31
CA SER A 338 -9.87 13.20 -14.02
C SER A 338 -10.65 11.90 -13.80
N GLU A 339 -10.66 11.38 -12.58
CA GLU A 339 -11.26 10.10 -12.21
C GLU A 339 -12.29 10.30 -11.08
N ALA A 340 -13.28 9.40 -11.02
CA ALA A 340 -14.38 9.59 -10.08
C ALA A 340 -13.95 9.39 -8.62
N LEU A 341 -13.06 8.44 -8.34
CA LEU A 341 -12.40 8.26 -7.05
C LEU A 341 -10.89 8.20 -7.29
N THR A 342 -10.16 9.19 -6.77
CA THR A 342 -8.69 9.27 -6.96
C THR A 342 -7.98 9.41 -5.62
N LEU A 343 -6.97 8.57 -5.41
CA LEU A 343 -5.95 8.79 -4.37
C LEU A 343 -4.66 9.20 -5.06
N ASN A 344 -4.13 10.37 -4.72
CA ASN A 344 -2.95 10.96 -5.33
C ASN A 344 -1.94 11.40 -4.26
N GLY A 345 -0.69 11.00 -4.44
CA GLY A 345 0.45 11.34 -3.59
C GLY A 345 0.56 10.42 -2.37
N ASN A 346 1.56 9.54 -2.34
CA ASN A 346 1.97 8.71 -1.19
C ASN A 346 0.86 8.38 -0.17
N VAL A 347 -0.27 7.83 -0.67
CA VAL A 347 -1.39 7.36 0.16
C VAL A 347 -1.20 5.87 0.34
N GLU A 348 -0.82 5.47 1.54
CA GLU A 348 -0.63 4.09 1.94
C GLU A 348 -1.78 3.63 2.86
N GLN A 349 -1.83 2.33 3.13
CA GLN A 349 -2.69 1.76 4.19
C GLN A 349 -4.16 2.23 4.14
N PHE A 350 -4.72 2.38 2.94
CA PHE A 350 -6.10 2.75 2.71
C PHE A 350 -6.97 1.49 2.47
N GLN A 351 -8.27 1.61 2.73
CA GLN A 351 -9.26 0.58 2.45
C GLN A 351 -10.36 1.17 1.57
N ILE A 352 -10.58 0.57 0.40
CA ILE A 352 -11.68 0.92 -0.50
C ILE A 352 -12.50 -0.34 -0.71
N THR A 353 -13.58 -0.49 0.06
CA THR A 353 -14.35 -1.75 0.16
C THR A 353 -15.84 -1.54 -0.10
N ASN A 354 -16.51 -2.54 -0.68
CA ASN A 354 -17.97 -2.53 -0.86
C ASN A 354 -18.54 -1.33 -1.65
N ASN A 355 -17.72 -0.60 -2.39
CA ASN A 355 -18.16 0.56 -3.14
C ASN A 355 -18.75 0.14 -4.50
N ARG A 356 -19.75 0.90 -4.98
CA ARG A 356 -20.31 0.73 -6.33
C ARG A 356 -20.06 1.99 -7.16
N VAL A 357 -19.29 1.84 -8.23
CA VAL A 357 -18.93 2.95 -9.15
C VAL A 357 -19.44 2.62 -10.55
N TYR A 358 -20.32 3.44 -11.11
CA TYR A 358 -20.94 3.20 -12.42
C TYR A 358 -21.36 4.51 -13.11
N ASN A 359 -21.69 4.45 -14.41
CA ASN A 359 -22.10 5.62 -15.20
C ASN A 359 -21.12 6.81 -15.10
N MET A 360 -19.84 6.53 -15.35
CA MET A 360 -18.77 7.54 -15.45
C MET A 360 -18.44 7.81 -16.91
N ASN A 361 -18.04 9.04 -17.26
CA ASN A 361 -17.56 9.36 -18.61
C ASN A 361 -16.04 9.24 -18.78
N ASN A 362 -15.30 8.85 -17.73
CA ASN A 362 -13.88 8.53 -17.74
C ASN A 362 -13.60 7.41 -16.71
N ILE A 363 -12.43 7.40 -16.06
CA ILE A 363 -12.02 6.38 -15.10
C ILE A 363 -12.86 6.46 -13.82
N GLY A 364 -13.32 5.28 -13.37
CA GLY A 364 -14.13 5.17 -12.14
C GLY A 364 -13.31 5.25 -10.86
N ILE A 365 -12.21 4.50 -10.77
CA ILE A 365 -11.30 4.49 -9.61
C ILE A 365 -9.87 4.46 -10.13
N ASP A 366 -9.02 5.36 -9.63
CA ASP A 366 -7.59 5.37 -9.94
C ASP A 366 -6.73 5.72 -8.71
N PHE A 367 -5.52 5.19 -8.68
CA PHE A 367 -4.54 5.44 -7.63
C PHE A 367 -3.23 5.91 -8.27
N ILE A 368 -2.95 7.20 -8.11
CA ILE A 368 -1.84 7.91 -8.73
C ILE A 368 -0.77 8.12 -7.64
N ASP A 369 0.51 7.85 -7.93
CA ASP A 369 1.67 8.01 -7.01
C ASP A 369 1.85 7.01 -5.84
N ALA A 370 1.40 5.75 -5.95
CA ALA A 370 2.05 4.70 -5.15
C ALA A 370 3.34 4.30 -5.88
N ALA A 371 4.52 4.53 -5.29
CA ALA A 371 5.78 4.04 -5.84
C ALA A 371 5.64 2.54 -6.18
N GLN A 372 5.58 2.22 -7.47
CA GLN A 372 5.26 0.87 -7.92
C GLN A 372 6.38 -0.07 -7.46
N SER A 373 6.04 -1.05 -6.63
CA SER A 373 6.98 -2.10 -6.26
C SER A 373 6.94 -3.20 -7.31
N TYR A 374 8.12 -3.66 -7.72
CA TYR A 374 8.30 -4.85 -8.55
C TYR A 374 9.05 -5.93 -7.78
N TYR A 375 8.81 -7.19 -8.13
CA TYR A 375 9.40 -8.35 -7.48
C TYR A 375 10.05 -9.26 -8.52
N VAL A 376 11.26 -9.71 -8.22
CA VAL A 376 12.01 -10.70 -9.00
C VAL A 376 12.29 -11.89 -8.10
N THR A 377 11.99 -13.11 -8.54
CA THR A 377 12.31 -14.34 -7.78
C THR A 377 12.75 -15.45 -8.73
N ILE A 378 13.60 -16.38 -8.26
CA ILE A 378 14.05 -17.54 -9.05
C ILE A 378 12.90 -18.44 -9.56
N SER A 379 11.75 -18.42 -8.89
CA SER A 379 10.52 -19.14 -9.26
C SER A 379 9.53 -18.31 -10.07
N GLY A 380 9.85 -17.05 -10.36
CA GLY A 380 8.97 -16.14 -11.09
C GLY A 380 8.83 -16.50 -12.57
N ASN A 381 8.09 -15.66 -13.31
CA ASN A 381 7.89 -15.79 -14.76
C ASN A 381 7.93 -14.40 -15.41
N ASP A 382 8.72 -14.20 -16.47
CA ASP A 382 8.86 -12.89 -17.13
C ASP A 382 7.64 -12.49 -17.99
N GLY A 383 6.65 -13.37 -18.14
CA GLY A 383 5.32 -13.05 -18.63
C GLY A 383 4.41 -12.39 -17.58
N ASN A 384 4.83 -12.37 -16.32
CA ASN A 384 4.09 -11.75 -15.22
C ASN A 384 4.16 -10.22 -15.24
N LEU A 385 3.29 -9.59 -14.45
CA LEU A 385 3.32 -8.13 -14.24
C LEU A 385 4.41 -7.68 -13.26
N GLY A 386 4.92 -8.58 -12.40
CA GLY A 386 5.97 -8.26 -11.44
C GLY A 386 5.51 -7.49 -10.21
N THR A 387 4.22 -7.14 -10.08
CA THR A 387 3.72 -6.19 -9.06
C THR A 387 3.45 -6.79 -7.67
N THR A 388 3.62 -8.10 -7.51
CA THR A 388 3.53 -8.82 -6.21
C THR A 388 4.54 -9.97 -6.19
N GLN A 389 4.95 -10.47 -5.02
CA GLN A 389 5.87 -11.62 -4.91
C GLN A 389 5.32 -12.88 -5.59
N SER A 390 4.02 -13.16 -5.48
CA SER A 390 3.37 -14.31 -6.14
C SER A 390 3.26 -14.15 -7.66
N ASN A 391 3.38 -12.93 -8.17
CA ASN A 391 3.36 -12.58 -9.59
C ASN A 391 4.71 -11.96 -10.00
N ALA A 392 5.81 -12.42 -9.38
CA ALA A 392 7.14 -11.88 -9.61
C ALA A 392 7.64 -12.22 -11.01
N TRP A 393 8.49 -11.35 -11.56
CA TRP A 393 9.34 -11.68 -12.68
C TRP A 393 10.36 -12.75 -12.30
N ARG A 394 10.87 -13.46 -13.31
CA ARG A 394 11.90 -14.47 -13.13
C ARG A 394 13.29 -13.86 -13.14
N SER A 395 13.53 -12.92 -14.05
CA SER A 395 14.85 -12.36 -14.32
C SER A 395 15.02 -10.95 -13.79
N ILE A 396 16.24 -10.64 -13.36
CA ILE A 396 16.64 -9.26 -13.04
C ILE A 396 16.67 -8.45 -14.34
N GLN A 397 17.02 -9.07 -15.48
CA GLN A 397 16.95 -8.42 -16.79
C GLN A 397 15.55 -7.92 -17.14
N LYS A 398 14.48 -8.65 -16.80
CA LYS A 398 13.10 -8.17 -17.01
C LYS A 398 12.85 -6.87 -16.27
N ALA A 399 13.28 -6.78 -15.00
CA ALA A 399 13.18 -5.55 -14.22
C ALA A 399 14.03 -4.42 -14.79
N ALA A 400 15.28 -4.72 -15.17
CA ALA A 400 16.20 -3.79 -15.81
C ALA A 400 15.71 -3.25 -17.16
N SER A 401 14.67 -3.87 -17.75
CA SER A 401 14.06 -3.48 -19.02
C SER A 401 12.71 -2.79 -18.88
N GLN A 402 12.03 -2.89 -17.72
CA GLN A 402 10.62 -2.51 -17.58
C GLN A 402 10.27 -1.69 -16.34
N ALA A 403 11.13 -1.65 -15.32
CA ALA A 403 10.89 -0.84 -14.13
C ALA A 403 10.75 0.66 -14.51
N ILE A 404 9.88 1.36 -13.80
CA ILE A 404 9.54 2.77 -14.08
C ILE A 404 10.22 3.70 -13.07
N PRO A 405 10.47 4.99 -13.39
CA PRO A 405 11.04 5.95 -12.45
C PRO A 405 10.37 5.94 -11.07
N GLY A 406 11.16 6.10 -10.01
CA GLY A 406 10.69 6.05 -8.61
C GLY A 406 10.33 4.66 -8.06
N SER A 407 10.32 3.61 -8.90
CA SER A 407 9.99 2.25 -8.45
C SER A 407 11.08 1.60 -7.59
N THR A 408 10.68 0.62 -6.78
CA THR A 408 11.59 -0.29 -6.08
C THR A 408 11.43 -1.70 -6.62
N VAL A 409 12.53 -2.32 -7.05
CA VAL A 409 12.63 -3.71 -7.48
C VAL A 409 13.21 -4.53 -6.34
N TYR A 410 12.37 -5.35 -5.71
CA TYR A 410 12.77 -6.31 -4.69
C TYR A 410 13.18 -7.64 -5.31
N ILE A 411 14.44 -8.02 -5.09
CA ILE A 411 15.03 -9.25 -5.64
C ILE A 411 15.07 -10.30 -4.53
N GLY A 412 14.30 -11.38 -4.70
CA GLY A 412 14.20 -12.48 -3.76
C GLY A 412 15.49 -13.29 -3.63
N PRO A 413 15.70 -13.99 -2.51
CA PRO A 413 16.87 -14.84 -2.30
C PRO A 413 17.08 -15.86 -3.43
N GLY A 414 18.33 -16.11 -3.75
CA GLY A 414 18.73 -17.09 -4.77
C GLY A 414 19.91 -16.62 -5.60
N THR A 415 20.38 -17.51 -6.47
CA THR A 415 21.44 -17.23 -7.44
C THR A 415 20.82 -17.03 -8.82
N TYR A 416 21.03 -15.84 -9.38
CA TYR A 416 20.63 -15.42 -10.70
C TYR A 416 21.86 -15.47 -11.62
N TYR A 417 21.88 -16.43 -12.53
CA TYR A 417 22.94 -16.57 -13.53
C TYR A 417 22.65 -15.64 -14.71
N GLU A 418 22.92 -14.36 -14.54
CA GLU A 418 22.58 -13.31 -15.49
C GLU A 418 23.74 -12.34 -15.71
N THR A 419 23.82 -11.81 -16.93
CA THR A 419 24.52 -10.56 -17.25
C THR A 419 23.46 -9.51 -17.55
N VAL A 420 23.29 -8.53 -16.67
CA VAL A 420 22.16 -7.59 -16.68
C VAL A 420 22.57 -6.29 -17.36
N THR A 421 21.84 -5.89 -18.40
CA THR A 421 21.94 -4.58 -19.03
C THR A 421 20.80 -3.69 -18.56
N ILE A 422 21.14 -2.56 -17.94
CA ILE A 422 20.16 -1.59 -17.45
C ILE A 422 19.69 -0.71 -18.61
N LEU A 423 18.42 -0.87 -19.00
CA LEU A 423 17.77 -0.07 -20.04
C LEU A 423 16.90 1.05 -19.46
N VAL A 424 16.50 0.91 -18.20
CA VAL A 424 15.67 1.87 -17.46
C VAL A 424 16.50 2.93 -16.73
N GLN A 425 15.86 4.00 -16.28
CA GLN A 425 16.44 5.00 -15.39
C GLN A 425 15.34 5.70 -14.59
N GLY A 426 15.69 6.29 -13.45
CA GLY A 426 14.80 7.20 -12.75
C GLY A 426 14.85 8.62 -13.32
N ASP A 427 14.27 9.56 -12.60
CA ASP A 427 14.31 10.98 -12.94
C ASP A 427 14.25 11.87 -11.68
N ALA A 428 14.39 13.18 -11.88
CA ALA A 428 14.40 14.16 -10.78
C ALA A 428 13.05 14.30 -10.06
N THR A 429 11.94 13.96 -10.73
CA THR A 429 10.58 14.14 -10.23
C THR A 429 10.14 12.93 -9.41
N SER A 430 10.31 11.74 -9.98
CA SER A 430 9.89 10.45 -9.42
C SER A 430 10.96 9.85 -8.50
N GLY A 431 12.22 10.26 -8.66
CA GLY A 431 13.36 9.71 -7.93
C GLY A 431 13.98 8.47 -8.58
N PRO A 432 14.95 7.83 -7.90
CA PRO A 432 15.71 6.73 -8.47
C PRO A 432 14.91 5.42 -8.53
N ILE A 433 15.20 4.61 -9.55
CA ILE A 433 14.80 3.20 -9.52
C ILE A 433 15.75 2.46 -8.57
N THR A 434 15.21 1.81 -7.55
CA THR A 434 16.00 1.10 -6.54
C THR A 434 15.93 -0.41 -6.74
N PHE A 435 17.05 -1.05 -7.06
CA PHE A 435 17.21 -2.51 -7.06
C PHE A 435 17.78 -2.94 -5.70
N THR A 436 17.02 -3.71 -4.94
CA THR A 436 17.40 -4.11 -3.59
C THR A 436 17.02 -5.55 -3.28
N SER A 437 17.70 -6.17 -2.32
CA SER A 437 17.27 -7.44 -1.74
C SER A 437 15.84 -7.35 -1.19
N LEU A 438 15.03 -8.39 -1.42
CA LEU A 438 13.71 -8.53 -0.81
C LEU A 438 13.80 -8.69 0.72
N ASP A 439 14.76 -9.48 1.19
CA ASP A 439 15.10 -9.60 2.61
C ASP A 439 16.42 -8.85 2.88
N PRO A 440 16.45 -7.82 3.73
CA PRO A 440 17.65 -7.04 3.99
C PRO A 440 18.79 -7.86 4.63
N ASN A 441 18.52 -9.05 5.15
CA ASN A 441 19.54 -9.93 5.74
C ASN A 441 20.08 -10.97 4.74
N ILE A 442 19.46 -11.11 3.57
CA ILE A 442 19.83 -12.13 2.58
C ILE A 442 20.12 -11.45 1.25
N ARG A 443 21.38 -11.48 0.83
CA ARG A 443 21.79 -10.93 -0.46
C ARG A 443 21.39 -11.89 -1.58
N PRO A 444 20.57 -11.46 -2.55
CA PRO A 444 20.45 -12.19 -3.81
C PRO A 444 21.79 -12.11 -4.56
N ILE A 445 22.17 -13.21 -5.19
CA ILE A 445 23.46 -13.38 -5.84
C ILE A 445 23.28 -13.25 -7.35
N ILE A 446 23.94 -12.27 -7.97
CA ILE A 446 24.09 -12.18 -9.42
C ILE A 446 25.42 -12.86 -9.77
N SER A 447 25.37 -14.00 -10.45
CA SER A 447 26.53 -14.83 -10.70
C SER A 447 26.91 -14.95 -12.16
N GLY A 448 28.18 -14.70 -12.46
CA GLY A 448 28.78 -14.87 -13.78
C GLY A 448 29.17 -16.30 -14.12
N ALA A 449 28.90 -17.28 -13.26
CA ALA A 449 29.43 -18.63 -13.40
C ALA A 449 29.00 -19.33 -14.69
N LEU A 450 27.88 -18.90 -15.29
CA LEU A 450 27.36 -19.40 -16.57
C LEU A 450 27.40 -18.34 -17.68
N ALA A 451 28.09 -17.21 -17.47
CA ALA A 451 28.17 -16.14 -18.45
C ALA A 451 29.01 -16.56 -19.66
N THR A 452 28.49 -16.32 -20.86
CA THR A 452 29.19 -16.51 -22.12
C THR A 452 29.39 -15.17 -22.82
N VAL A 453 30.56 -14.94 -23.41
CA VAL A 453 30.86 -13.70 -24.14
C VAL A 453 29.87 -13.52 -25.30
N ALA A 454 29.04 -12.48 -25.20
CA ALA A 454 28.06 -12.11 -26.23
C ALA A 454 28.37 -10.77 -26.90
N SER A 455 29.30 -9.98 -26.37
CA SER A 455 29.65 -8.66 -26.91
C SER A 455 30.70 -8.76 -28.01
N SER A 456 30.63 -7.85 -28.98
CA SER A 456 31.60 -7.77 -30.08
C SER A 456 32.99 -7.29 -29.63
N ASP A 457 33.07 -6.62 -28.48
CA ASP A 457 34.33 -6.14 -27.88
C ASP A 457 34.98 -7.18 -26.94
N GLY A 458 34.32 -8.32 -26.72
CA GLY A 458 34.80 -9.38 -25.85
C GLY A 458 34.64 -9.14 -24.35
N THR A 459 34.04 -8.02 -23.92
CA THR A 459 33.82 -7.66 -22.51
C THR A 459 32.61 -8.38 -21.90
N LEU A 460 32.73 -8.84 -20.64
CA LEU A 460 31.58 -9.35 -19.87
C LEU A 460 31.31 -8.51 -18.63
N ASN A 461 30.03 -8.26 -18.32
CA ASN A 461 29.66 -7.51 -17.12
C ASN A 461 28.45 -8.14 -16.42
N LEU A 462 28.46 -8.24 -15.09
CA LEU A 462 27.27 -8.70 -14.36
C LEU A 462 26.17 -7.63 -14.36
N ILE A 463 26.54 -6.36 -14.18
CA ILE A 463 25.66 -5.22 -14.40
C ILE A 463 26.36 -4.24 -15.34
N TYR A 464 25.72 -3.92 -16.45
CA TYR A 464 26.17 -2.93 -17.41
C TYR A 464 25.15 -1.80 -17.53
N MET A 465 25.63 -0.55 -17.52
CA MET A 465 24.80 0.62 -17.79
C MET A 465 25.59 1.70 -18.54
N GLU A 466 24.95 2.28 -19.54
CA GLU A 466 25.52 3.36 -20.36
C GLU A 466 24.57 4.56 -20.41
N ASN A 467 25.10 5.75 -20.13
CA ASN A 467 24.36 7.02 -20.15
C ASN A 467 23.06 7.03 -19.30
N LYS A 468 23.04 6.28 -18.19
CA LYS A 468 21.90 6.21 -17.26
C LYS A 468 22.07 7.12 -16.05
N SER A 469 20.94 7.58 -15.50
CA SER A 469 20.86 8.42 -14.29
C SER A 469 19.86 7.86 -13.28
N TYR A 470 19.88 8.36 -12.04
CA TYR A 470 18.86 8.06 -11.00
C TYR A 470 18.62 6.54 -10.81
N LEU A 471 19.68 5.82 -10.46
CA LEU A 471 19.63 4.39 -10.17
C LEU A 471 20.29 4.11 -8.83
N ARG A 472 19.70 3.20 -8.06
CA ARG A 472 20.24 2.75 -6.78
C ARG A 472 20.30 1.23 -6.73
N PHE A 473 21.46 0.68 -6.39
CA PHE A 473 21.66 -0.75 -6.16
C PHE A 473 22.05 -0.95 -4.70
N VAL A 474 21.27 -1.76 -3.95
CA VAL A 474 21.43 -1.93 -2.51
C VAL A 474 21.43 -3.40 -2.12
N ASN A 475 22.37 -3.80 -1.26
CA ASN A 475 22.34 -5.11 -0.61
C ASN A 475 22.30 -6.32 -1.57
N LEU A 476 23.10 -6.26 -2.64
CA LEU A 476 23.24 -7.36 -3.61
C LEU A 476 24.62 -8.00 -3.47
N GLU A 477 24.74 -9.25 -3.90
CA GLU A 477 26.01 -9.95 -4.09
C GLU A 477 26.28 -10.16 -5.58
N LEU A 478 27.49 -9.86 -6.03
CA LEU A 478 27.92 -10.00 -7.42
C LEU A 478 29.20 -10.84 -7.46
N THR A 479 29.17 -11.98 -8.15
CA THR A 479 30.27 -12.95 -8.01
C THR A 479 30.52 -13.89 -9.19
N ASN A 480 31.65 -14.59 -9.14
CA ASN A 480 32.05 -15.68 -10.04
C ASN A 480 32.02 -15.31 -11.52
N LEU A 481 32.50 -14.10 -11.88
CA LEU A 481 32.69 -13.72 -13.27
C LEU A 481 34.16 -13.88 -13.64
N THR A 482 34.45 -14.61 -14.71
CA THR A 482 35.81 -14.75 -15.25
C THR A 482 35.80 -14.52 -16.75
N ASN A 483 36.62 -13.58 -17.21
CA ASN A 483 36.81 -13.28 -18.62
C ASN A 483 38.15 -12.56 -18.82
N THR A 484 38.62 -12.43 -20.06
CA THR A 484 39.80 -11.59 -20.35
C THR A 484 39.56 -10.15 -19.90
N GLU A 485 38.42 -9.57 -20.29
CA GLU A 485 37.99 -8.23 -19.88
C GLU A 485 36.58 -8.33 -19.24
N CYS A 486 36.43 -7.93 -17.98
CA CYS A 486 35.13 -7.93 -17.34
C CYS A 486 34.95 -6.93 -16.22
N SER A 487 33.68 -6.72 -15.82
CA SER A 487 33.38 -6.02 -14.58
C SER A 487 32.25 -6.66 -13.78
N GLY A 488 32.28 -6.52 -12.45
CA GLY A 488 31.08 -6.76 -11.63
C GLY A 488 30.00 -5.74 -12.01
N ILE A 489 30.33 -4.45 -11.90
CA ILE A 489 29.49 -3.35 -12.36
C ILE A 489 30.28 -2.44 -13.30
N ARG A 490 29.79 -2.23 -14.52
CA ARG A 490 30.38 -1.30 -15.50
C ARG A 490 29.40 -0.18 -15.82
N ILE A 491 29.84 1.06 -15.56
CA ILE A 491 29.11 2.30 -15.80
C ILE A 491 29.87 3.10 -16.85
N ILE A 492 29.23 3.37 -17.99
CA ILE A 492 29.83 4.12 -19.11
C ILE A 492 29.07 5.42 -19.37
N GLY A 493 29.80 6.48 -19.70
CA GLY A 493 29.25 7.75 -20.18
C GLY A 493 28.67 8.65 -19.09
N GLY A 494 28.12 9.79 -19.51
CA GLY A 494 27.58 10.83 -18.63
C GLY A 494 26.25 10.45 -17.98
N GLY A 495 25.81 11.24 -17.00
CA GLY A 495 24.59 10.99 -16.24
C GLY A 495 24.74 11.39 -14.77
N THR A 496 23.66 11.36 -14.01
CA THR A 496 23.66 11.83 -12.62
C THR A 496 23.02 10.84 -11.65
N GLN A 497 23.34 10.94 -10.36
CA GLN A 497 22.65 10.25 -9.27
C GLN A 497 22.64 8.72 -9.41
N ILE A 498 23.83 8.12 -9.44
CA ILE A 498 23.97 6.66 -9.33
C ILE A 498 24.48 6.31 -7.93
N GLU A 499 23.81 5.37 -7.29
CA GLU A 499 24.16 4.93 -5.94
C GLU A 499 24.40 3.41 -5.90
N LEU A 500 25.60 3.02 -5.47
CA LEU A 500 25.98 1.65 -5.18
C LEU A 500 26.19 1.55 -3.67
N ARG A 501 25.29 0.86 -2.97
CA ARG A 501 25.28 0.85 -1.50
C ARG A 501 25.28 -0.56 -0.95
N ASN A 502 26.16 -0.80 0.02
CA ASN A 502 26.19 -2.07 0.74
C ASN A 502 26.19 -3.25 -0.24
N LEU A 503 27.08 -3.25 -1.24
CA LEU A 503 27.23 -4.35 -2.19
C LEU A 503 28.36 -5.29 -1.74
N LEU A 504 28.20 -6.58 -1.98
CA LEU A 504 29.26 -7.57 -1.82
C LEU A 504 29.72 -8.02 -3.21
N ILE A 505 30.93 -7.65 -3.62
CA ILE A 505 31.44 -8.00 -4.95
C ILE A 505 32.73 -8.78 -4.78
N HIS A 506 32.77 -10.01 -5.30
CA HIS A 506 33.94 -10.87 -5.15
C HIS A 506 34.15 -11.82 -6.31
N HIS A 507 35.35 -12.39 -6.42
CA HIS A 507 35.65 -13.41 -7.44
C HIS A 507 35.38 -12.92 -8.88
N ILE A 508 35.65 -11.64 -9.13
CA ILE A 508 35.69 -11.04 -10.48
C ILE A 508 37.12 -11.17 -10.97
N ARG A 509 37.35 -11.97 -12.02
CA ARG A 509 38.70 -12.41 -12.40
C ARG A 509 39.03 -12.16 -13.87
N GLY A 510 40.16 -11.51 -14.08
CA GLY A 510 40.70 -11.12 -15.37
C GLY A 510 41.80 -12.06 -15.82
N GLY A 511 42.25 -11.90 -17.07
CA GLY A 511 43.36 -12.68 -17.60
C GLY A 511 43.98 -12.07 -18.85
N GLY A 512 45.03 -12.74 -19.35
CA GLY A 512 45.75 -12.31 -20.56
C GLY A 512 46.72 -11.15 -20.33
N GLN A 513 47.37 -10.71 -21.41
CA GLN A 513 48.38 -9.64 -21.38
C GLN A 513 47.80 -8.23 -21.50
N THR A 514 46.49 -8.11 -21.79
CA THR A 514 45.83 -6.83 -22.11
C THR A 514 44.46 -6.65 -21.47
N GLY A 515 44.00 -7.63 -20.67
CA GLY A 515 42.66 -7.63 -20.08
C GLY A 515 42.65 -7.25 -18.60
N GLY A 516 41.54 -6.66 -18.15
CA GLY A 516 41.28 -6.26 -16.78
C GLY A 516 39.96 -6.83 -16.24
N ALA A 517 39.87 -6.98 -14.92
CA ALA A 517 38.63 -7.44 -14.26
C ALA A 517 38.29 -6.64 -13.02
N MET A 518 37.50 -5.60 -13.21
CA MET A 518 37.22 -4.61 -12.20
C MET A 518 35.95 -4.99 -11.44
N ALA A 519 35.94 -4.92 -10.11
CA ALA A 519 34.70 -5.11 -9.36
C ALA A 519 33.69 -4.00 -9.69
N ILE A 520 34.14 -2.74 -9.74
CA ILE A 520 33.36 -1.59 -10.17
C ILE A 520 34.19 -0.71 -11.12
N THR A 521 33.64 -0.42 -12.30
CA THR A 521 34.25 0.47 -13.29
C THR A 521 33.31 1.61 -13.63
N VAL A 522 33.81 2.84 -13.59
CA VAL A 522 33.08 4.02 -14.07
C VAL A 522 33.95 4.80 -15.04
N TYR A 523 33.63 4.71 -16.34
CA TYR A 523 34.37 5.39 -17.40
C TYR A 523 33.50 6.42 -18.10
N ASN A 524 33.96 7.66 -18.16
CA ASN A 524 33.31 8.71 -18.92
C ASN A 524 34.31 9.51 -19.76
N LYS A 525 34.52 9.05 -21.00
CA LYS A 525 35.45 9.70 -21.95
C LYS A 525 34.87 10.97 -22.59
N ASP A 526 33.58 11.25 -22.42
CA ASP A 526 32.93 12.43 -23.00
C ASP A 526 33.21 13.67 -22.13
N GLN A 527 33.97 14.62 -22.69
CA GLN A 527 34.31 15.86 -22.00
C GLN A 527 33.12 16.83 -21.89
N THR A 528 32.07 16.64 -22.69
CA THR A 528 30.91 17.54 -22.76
C THR A 528 29.78 17.13 -21.82
N LYS A 529 29.80 15.89 -21.33
CA LYS A 529 28.76 15.34 -20.44
C LYS A 529 29.42 14.77 -19.20
N SER A 530 29.19 15.36 -18.04
CA SER A 530 29.75 14.83 -16.81
C SER A 530 28.98 13.62 -16.30
N ARG A 531 29.69 12.78 -15.54
CA ARG A 531 29.11 11.77 -14.64
C ARG A 531 29.14 12.37 -13.23
N SER A 532 28.00 12.82 -12.71
CA SER A 532 27.91 13.53 -11.43
C SER A 532 27.09 12.77 -10.39
N GLY A 533 27.26 13.09 -9.10
CA GLY A 533 26.44 12.52 -8.03
C GLY A 533 26.57 10.99 -7.90
N LEU A 534 27.76 10.44 -8.17
CA LEU A 534 28.04 9.02 -7.97
C LEU A 534 28.32 8.76 -6.49
N ILE A 535 27.60 7.83 -5.87
CA ILE A 535 27.86 7.38 -4.50
C ILE A 535 28.20 5.90 -4.52
N ILE A 536 29.37 5.54 -3.99
CA ILE A 536 29.74 4.16 -3.68
C ILE A 536 30.00 4.10 -2.18
N ASP A 537 29.06 3.52 -1.45
CA ASP A 537 29.09 3.54 0.02
C ASP A 537 28.91 2.15 0.63
N SER A 538 29.68 1.87 1.69
CA SER A 538 29.53 0.66 2.51
C SER A 538 29.66 -0.66 1.73
N CYS A 539 30.30 -0.63 0.55
CA CYS A 539 30.50 -1.82 -0.28
C CYS A 539 31.74 -2.61 0.16
N THR A 540 31.70 -3.92 0.00
CA THR A 540 32.82 -4.82 0.26
C THR A 540 33.26 -5.47 -1.05
N LEU A 541 34.51 -5.21 -1.45
CA LEU A 541 35.14 -5.78 -2.64
C LEU A 541 36.26 -6.71 -2.19
N HIS A 542 36.20 -8.00 -2.54
CA HIS A 542 37.24 -8.95 -2.12
C HIS A 542 37.49 -10.12 -3.06
N ASP A 543 38.68 -10.72 -3.00
CA ASP A 543 39.07 -11.89 -3.77
C ASP A 543 38.86 -11.72 -5.30
N CYS A 544 39.04 -10.48 -5.78
CA CYS A 544 39.03 -10.18 -7.21
C CYS A 544 40.45 -10.23 -7.77
N GLN A 545 40.55 -10.46 -9.07
CA GLN A 545 41.80 -10.46 -9.81
C GLN A 545 41.75 -9.43 -10.94
N PRO A 546 41.88 -8.12 -10.64
CA PRO A 546 41.86 -7.05 -11.64
C PRO A 546 42.89 -7.17 -12.77
N ALA A 547 43.91 -8.02 -12.61
CA ALA A 547 44.97 -8.20 -13.60
C ALA A 547 45.66 -6.86 -13.89
N TRP A 548 45.64 -6.37 -15.13
CA TRP A 548 46.28 -5.10 -15.50
C TRP A 548 45.44 -3.85 -15.16
N SER A 549 44.27 -4.01 -14.53
CA SER A 549 43.39 -2.91 -14.11
C SER A 549 43.24 -2.86 -12.58
N GLU A 550 42.19 -2.20 -12.08
CA GLU A 550 41.99 -1.87 -10.67
C GLU A 550 40.62 -2.37 -10.19
N ALA A 551 40.49 -2.71 -8.92
CA ALA A 551 39.25 -3.30 -8.44
C ALA A 551 38.07 -2.29 -8.43
N LEU A 552 38.34 -1.03 -8.08
CA LEU A 552 37.41 0.08 -8.21
C LEU A 552 38.09 1.21 -8.97
N THR A 553 37.56 1.55 -10.15
CA THR A 553 38.17 2.55 -11.03
C THR A 553 37.18 3.64 -11.42
N LEU A 554 37.58 4.91 -11.24
CA LEU A 554 36.92 6.07 -11.87
C LEU A 554 37.87 6.69 -12.90
N ASN A 555 37.44 6.80 -14.16
CA ASN A 555 38.23 7.38 -15.25
C ASN A 555 37.38 8.36 -16.08
N GLY A 556 37.97 9.50 -16.43
CA GLY A 556 37.38 10.52 -17.29
C GLY A 556 36.60 11.60 -16.53
N ASN A 557 35.57 12.17 -17.18
CA ASN A 557 34.75 13.26 -16.67
C ASN A 557 33.77 12.79 -15.56
N VAL A 558 34.29 12.52 -14.38
CA VAL A 558 33.53 12.08 -13.20
C VAL A 558 33.70 13.14 -12.10
N GLU A 559 32.59 13.74 -11.67
CA GLU A 559 32.58 14.84 -10.70
C GLU A 559 31.62 14.58 -9.55
N GLN A 560 31.77 15.31 -8.44
CA GLN A 560 30.84 15.27 -7.29
C GLN A 560 30.55 13.85 -6.78
N PHE A 561 31.55 12.97 -6.84
CA PHE A 561 31.43 11.59 -6.39
C PHE A 561 31.77 11.44 -4.90
N GLN A 562 31.22 10.40 -4.26
CA GLN A 562 31.50 10.03 -2.88
C GLN A 562 31.85 8.55 -2.81
N ILE A 563 33.03 8.22 -2.29
CA ILE A 563 33.51 6.85 -2.06
C ILE A 563 33.75 6.69 -0.57
N THR A 564 32.79 6.16 0.17
CA THR A 564 32.77 6.17 1.64
C THR A 564 32.55 4.78 2.24
N ASN A 565 33.16 4.48 3.38
CA ASN A 565 32.92 3.25 4.15
C ASN A 565 33.12 1.92 3.40
N ASN A 566 33.84 1.93 2.28
CA ASN A 566 34.07 0.73 1.48
C ASN A 566 35.25 -0.08 2.05
N ARG A 567 35.15 -1.40 1.97
CA ARG A 567 36.23 -2.32 2.34
C ARG A 567 36.75 -3.03 1.09
N VAL A 568 38.02 -2.81 0.75
CA VAL A 568 38.67 -3.40 -0.42
C VAL A 568 39.88 -4.20 0.03
N TYR A 569 39.90 -5.52 -0.23
CA TYR A 569 40.99 -6.41 0.21
C TYR A 569 41.15 -7.63 -0.71
N ASN A 570 42.25 -8.37 -0.59
CA ASN A 570 42.54 -9.56 -1.41
C ASN A 570 42.43 -9.30 -2.93
N MET A 571 43.10 -8.25 -3.40
CA MET A 571 43.24 -7.92 -4.82
C MET A 571 44.61 -8.36 -5.33
N ASN A 572 44.71 -8.82 -6.59
CA ASN A 572 46.01 -9.15 -7.20
C ASN A 572 46.73 -7.96 -7.86
N ASN A 573 46.10 -6.78 -7.87
CA ASN A 573 46.67 -5.53 -8.38
C ASN A 573 46.16 -4.33 -7.54
N ILE A 574 45.77 -3.22 -8.18
CA ILE A 574 45.35 -1.99 -7.50
C ILE A 574 43.93 -2.14 -6.92
N GLY A 575 43.73 -1.68 -5.69
CA GLY A 575 42.44 -1.73 -5.00
C GLY A 575 41.47 -0.64 -5.47
N ILE A 576 41.88 0.63 -5.38
CA ILE A 576 41.08 1.79 -5.78
C ILE A 576 41.97 2.75 -6.57
N ASP A 577 41.52 3.20 -7.73
CA ASP A 577 42.22 4.21 -8.52
C ASP A 577 41.26 5.24 -9.14
N PHE A 578 41.67 6.51 -9.07
CA PHE A 578 40.99 7.64 -9.65
C PHE A 578 41.91 8.27 -10.69
N ILE A 579 41.71 7.83 -11.91
CA ILE A 579 42.64 8.00 -13.03
C ILE A 579 42.53 9.41 -13.63
N GLY A 580 41.41 10.12 -13.38
CA GLY A 580 41.16 11.44 -13.97
C GLY A 580 41.03 11.34 -15.50
N MET A 581 41.30 12.43 -16.21
CA MET A 581 41.37 12.40 -17.68
C MET A 581 42.81 12.15 -18.14
N TYR A 582 42.98 11.14 -19.01
CA TYR A 582 44.16 10.99 -19.88
C TYR A 582 43.85 11.47 -21.29
#